data_AF-A0A484SS93-F1
#
_entry.id   AF-A0A484SS93-F1
#
_cell.length_a   1.000
_cell.length_b   1.000
_cell.length_c   1.000
_cell.angle_alpha   90.00
_cell.angle_beta   90.00
_cell.angle_gamma   90.00
#
_symmetry.space_group_name_H-M   'P 1'
#
loop_
_entity.id
_entity.type
_entity.pdbx_description
1 polymer ?
#
loop_
_entity_poly.entity_id
_entity_poly.type
_entity_poly.pdbx_seq_one_letter_code
_entity_poly.pdbx_strand_id
1 'polypeptide(L)'
;MAAGFEHEDIDDALGWLYGLAETTERCVDLAHAPSTGTRIYTDSEYNQMGSEAIGFVAFLESAGVLPAALREIVLDRAMALNESPLSLEKLKIIALMVLWSQEAEIDNLVLEELLDDEGARRLH
;
A
#
# COMPACT_ATOMS: atom_id res chain seq x y z
N MET A 1 -3.88 11.71 -31.25
CA MET A 1 -3.30 12.78 -30.42
C MET A 1 -2.53 12.08 -29.33
N ALA A 2 -1.24 12.42 -29.16
CA ALA A 2 -0.33 11.69 -28.30
C ALA A 2 -0.89 11.60 -26.88
N ALA A 3 -0.86 10.41 -26.28
CA ALA A 3 -0.99 10.25 -24.85
C ALA A 3 0.26 10.88 -24.22
N GLY A 4 0.22 12.20 -24.03
CA GLY A 4 1.19 12.92 -23.25
C GLY A 4 0.88 12.62 -21.80
N PHE A 5 1.61 11.69 -21.21
CA PHE A 5 1.82 11.71 -19.77
C PHE A 5 2.46 13.06 -19.47
N GLU A 6 1.78 13.90 -18.68
CA GLU A 6 2.37 15.17 -18.25
C GLU A 6 3.65 14.84 -17.51
N HIS A 7 4.76 15.49 -17.88
CA HIS A 7 6.09 15.17 -17.34
C HIS A 7 6.11 15.27 -15.81
N GLU A 8 5.22 16.08 -15.24
CA GLU A 8 5.00 16.27 -13.81
C GLU A 8 4.44 15.02 -13.11
N ASP A 9 3.51 14.26 -13.72
CA ASP A 9 2.97 13.02 -13.14
C ASP A 9 4.04 11.92 -13.06
N ILE A 10 4.95 11.89 -14.04
CA ILE A 10 6.06 10.94 -14.06
C ILE A 10 7.07 11.31 -12.98
N ASP A 11 7.41 12.60 -12.84
CA ASP A 11 8.36 13.07 -11.83
C ASP A 11 7.83 12.86 -10.40
N ASP A 12 6.53 13.09 -10.17
CA ASP A 12 5.87 12.83 -8.88
C ASP A 12 5.84 11.33 -8.54
N ALA A 13 5.51 10.47 -9.53
CA ALA A 13 5.57 9.03 -9.36
C ALA A 13 7.01 8.52 -9.12
N LEU A 14 8.01 9.11 -9.76
CA LEU A 14 9.43 8.80 -9.54
C LEU A 14 9.92 9.30 -8.18
N GLY A 15 9.47 10.48 -7.74
CA GLY A 15 9.74 11.02 -6.40
C GLY A 15 9.12 10.16 -5.29
N TRP A 16 7.89 9.68 -5.52
CA TRP A 16 7.22 8.71 -4.65
C TRP A 16 8.02 7.40 -4.54
N LEU A 17 8.55 6.89 -5.65
CA LEU A 17 9.40 5.70 -5.71
C LEU A 17 10.75 5.91 -5.00
N TYR A 18 11.38 7.06 -5.16
CA TYR A 18 12.63 7.40 -4.48
C TYR A 18 12.44 7.47 -2.96
N GLY A 19 11.35 8.10 -2.51
CA GLY A 19 10.99 8.12 -1.10
C GLY A 19 10.72 6.72 -0.54
N LEU A 20 10.09 5.84 -1.34
CA LEU A 20 9.83 4.45 -0.94
C LEU A 20 11.14 3.69 -0.72
N ALA A 21 12.13 3.86 -1.60
CA ALA A 21 13.45 3.25 -1.45
C ALA A 21 14.14 3.71 -0.15
N GLU A 22 14.17 5.02 0.12
CA GLU A 22 14.81 5.56 1.33
C GLU A 22 14.12 5.08 2.63
N THR A 23 12.78 5.00 2.63
CA THR A 23 12.01 4.52 3.78
C THR A 23 12.22 3.01 3.99
N THR A 24 12.27 2.26 2.90
CA THR A 24 12.50 0.80 2.89
C THR A 24 13.86 0.49 3.51
N GLU A 25 14.94 1.12 3.06
CA GLU A 25 16.30 0.90 3.55
C GLU A 25 16.45 1.17 5.06
N ARG A 26 15.70 2.14 5.60
CA ARG A 26 15.72 2.46 7.04
C ARG A 26 14.84 1.53 7.88
N CYS A 27 13.87 0.86 7.27
CA CYS A 27 12.87 0.04 7.96
C CYS A 27 13.10 -1.47 7.87
N VAL A 28 14.04 -1.96 7.05
CA VAL A 28 14.37 -3.40 6.92
C VAL A 28 14.64 -4.05 8.29
N ASP A 29 15.40 -3.38 9.16
CA ASP A 29 15.75 -3.92 10.49
C ASP A 29 14.53 -3.99 11.45
N LEU A 30 13.56 -3.10 11.27
CA LEU A 30 12.33 -3.03 12.09
C LEU A 30 11.23 -3.97 11.61
N ALA A 31 11.22 -4.34 10.32
CA ALA A 31 10.24 -5.25 9.74
C ALA A 31 10.31 -6.67 10.32
N HIS A 32 11.48 -7.06 10.84
CA HIS A 32 11.69 -8.37 11.48
C HIS A 32 11.35 -8.40 12.97
N ALA A 33 11.01 -7.26 13.59
CA ALA A 33 10.66 -7.22 15.02
C ALA A 33 9.19 -7.64 15.22
N PRO A 34 8.90 -8.72 15.98
CA PRO A 34 7.54 -9.11 16.27
C PRO A 34 6.85 -8.02 17.09
N SER A 35 5.94 -7.30 16.46
CA SER A 35 5.13 -6.26 17.09
C SER A 35 3.72 -6.78 17.25
N THR A 36 3.28 -7.00 18.50
CA THR A 36 1.94 -7.51 18.84
C THR A 36 0.93 -6.38 19.11
N GLY A 37 1.22 -5.15 18.66
CA GLY A 37 0.42 -3.97 18.96
C GLY A 37 -0.66 -3.72 17.91
N THR A 38 -1.90 -3.53 18.34
CA THR A 38 -2.99 -3.08 17.46
C THR A 38 -2.85 -1.59 17.15
N ARG A 39 -2.75 -1.23 15.87
CA ARG A 39 -2.79 0.16 15.38
C ARG A 39 -4.19 0.75 15.62
N ILE A 40 -4.23 1.98 16.11
CA ILE A 40 -5.47 2.78 16.19
C ILE A 40 -5.38 3.84 15.08
N TYR A 41 -6.37 3.87 14.19
CA TYR A 41 -6.48 4.86 13.13
C TYR A 41 -7.21 6.11 13.64
N THR A 42 -6.67 7.28 13.32
CA THR A 42 -7.30 8.57 13.61
C THR A 42 -8.49 8.84 12.67
N ASP A 43 -9.41 9.73 13.05
CA ASP A 43 -10.52 10.16 12.19
C ASP A 43 -10.03 10.70 10.82
N SER A 44 -8.87 11.35 10.78
CA SER A 44 -8.28 11.84 9.53
C SER A 44 -7.85 10.68 8.61
N GLU A 45 -7.17 9.67 9.15
CA GLU A 45 -6.79 8.46 8.42
C GLU A 45 -8.04 7.69 7.94
N TYR A 46 -9.07 7.61 8.78
CA TYR A 46 -10.35 6.98 8.43
C TYR A 46 -11.07 7.69 7.29
N ASN A 47 -11.10 9.02 7.29
CA ASN A 47 -11.71 9.81 6.23
C ASN A 47 -10.90 9.75 4.92
N GLN A 48 -9.58 9.70 5.02
CA GLN A 48 -8.70 9.67 3.86
C GLN A 48 -8.67 8.30 3.19
N MET A 49 -8.49 7.22 3.96
CA MET A 49 -8.41 5.87 3.39
C MET A 49 -9.79 5.23 3.19
N GLY A 50 -10.76 5.57 4.02
CA GLY A 50 -12.05 4.88 4.03
C GLY A 50 -11.98 3.50 4.71
N SER A 51 -13.15 2.95 4.99
CA SER A 51 -13.28 1.70 5.75
C SER A 51 -12.79 0.47 4.97
N GLU A 52 -12.97 0.45 3.65
CA GLU A 52 -12.55 -0.66 2.79
C GLU A 52 -11.02 -0.80 2.75
N ALA A 53 -10.30 0.31 2.56
CA ALA A 53 -8.85 0.34 2.57
C ALA A 53 -8.28 -0.09 3.93
N ILE A 54 -8.84 0.42 5.05
CA ILE A 54 -8.44 0.03 6.40
C ILE A 54 -8.68 -1.46 6.65
N GLY A 55 -9.84 -1.98 6.24
CA GLY A 55 -10.17 -3.40 6.35
C GLY A 55 -9.18 -4.28 5.58
N PHE A 56 -8.77 -3.84 4.39
CA PHE A 56 -7.79 -4.56 3.57
C PHE A 56 -6.39 -4.57 4.21
N VAL A 57 -5.93 -3.45 4.77
CA VAL A 57 -4.66 -3.40 5.51
C VAL A 57 -4.69 -4.36 6.71
N ALA A 58 -5.78 -4.35 7.48
CA ALA A 58 -5.95 -5.24 8.62
C ALA A 58 -6.00 -6.73 8.21
N PHE A 59 -6.60 -7.03 7.05
CA PHE A 59 -6.58 -8.38 6.47
C PHE A 59 -5.15 -8.85 6.17
N LEU A 60 -4.35 -8.03 5.48
CA LEU A 60 -2.96 -8.37 5.15
C LEU A 60 -2.08 -8.54 6.40
N GLU A 61 -2.30 -7.72 7.43
CA GLU A 61 -1.63 -7.85 8.74
C GLU A 61 -2.02 -9.17 9.42
N SER A 62 -3.32 -9.52 9.42
CA SER A 62 -3.81 -10.77 10.01
C SER A 62 -3.33 -12.02 9.29
N ALA A 63 -3.10 -11.91 7.97
CA ALA A 63 -2.52 -12.97 7.15
C ALA A 63 -0.99 -13.11 7.35
N GLY A 64 -0.35 -12.20 8.09
CA GLY A 64 1.10 -12.21 8.34
C GLY A 64 1.94 -11.67 7.17
N VAL A 65 1.31 -11.14 6.13
CA VAL A 65 1.99 -10.65 4.92
C VAL A 65 2.48 -9.22 5.10
N LEU A 66 1.75 -8.43 5.88
CA LEU A 66 2.07 -7.04 6.14
C LEU A 66 2.43 -6.85 7.63
N PRO A 67 3.70 -7.13 8.02
CA PRO A 67 4.15 -6.88 9.39
C PRO A 67 4.06 -5.37 9.71
N ALA A 68 4.04 -5.06 11.01
CA ALA A 68 3.77 -3.71 11.50
C ALA A 68 4.60 -2.61 10.81
N ALA A 69 5.90 -2.84 10.56
CA ALA A 69 6.73 -1.86 9.87
C ALA A 69 6.27 -1.60 8.43
N LEU A 70 5.95 -2.64 7.65
CA LEU A 70 5.45 -2.49 6.29
C LEU A 70 4.06 -1.84 6.27
N ARG A 71 3.25 -2.14 7.28
CA ARG A 71 1.95 -1.48 7.48
C ARG A 71 2.12 0.04 7.62
N GLU A 72 3.10 0.50 8.39
CA GLU A 72 3.41 1.93 8.51
C GLU A 72 3.79 2.55 7.15
N ILE A 73 4.63 1.86 6.36
CA ILE A 73 5.08 2.35 5.04
C ILE A 73 3.90 2.44 4.07
N VAL A 74 3.05 1.41 3.99
CA VAL A 74 1.85 1.43 3.14
C VAL A 74 0.94 2.60 3.50
N LEU A 75 0.74 2.85 4.80
CA LEU A 75 -0.08 3.96 5.26
C LEU A 75 0.53 5.32 4.90
N ASP A 76 1.82 5.50 5.17
CA ASP A 76 2.54 6.74 4.83
C ASP A 76 2.40 7.08 3.34
N ARG A 77 2.60 6.08 2.48
CA ARG A 77 2.46 6.21 1.03
C ARG A 77 1.02 6.49 0.59
N ALA A 78 0.04 5.88 1.25
CA ALA A 78 -1.37 6.13 0.99
C ALA A 78 -1.77 7.57 1.38
N MET A 79 -1.26 8.08 2.50
CA MET A 79 -1.53 9.46 2.93
C MET A 79 -0.88 10.49 2.01
N ALA A 80 0.29 10.18 1.44
CA ALA A 80 1.02 11.06 0.51
C ALA A 80 0.27 11.34 -0.81
N LEU A 81 -0.64 10.44 -1.24
CA LEU A 81 -1.43 10.62 -2.47
C LEU A 81 -2.48 11.74 -2.38
N ASN A 82 -2.73 12.29 -1.18
CA ASN A 82 -3.72 13.35 -0.95
C ASN A 82 -5.12 13.05 -1.56
N GLU A 83 -5.47 11.78 -1.69
CA GLU A 83 -6.76 11.32 -2.21
C GLU A 83 -7.70 10.98 -1.05
N SER A 84 -8.98 11.34 -1.14
CA SER A 84 -9.97 11.06 -0.10
C SER A 84 -11.39 10.88 -0.68
N PRO A 85 -12.02 9.69 -0.56
CA PRO A 85 -11.45 8.45 -0.04
C PRO A 85 -10.49 7.80 -1.05
N LEU A 86 -9.38 7.25 -0.56
CA LEU A 86 -8.43 6.47 -1.36
C LEU A 86 -9.10 5.19 -1.87
N SER A 87 -9.01 4.94 -3.17
CA SER A 87 -9.56 3.71 -3.74
C SER A 87 -8.79 2.47 -3.24
N LEU A 88 -9.52 1.36 -3.01
CA LEU A 88 -8.93 0.09 -2.61
C LEU A 88 -7.91 -0.43 -3.64
N GLU A 89 -8.17 -0.20 -4.93
CA GLU A 89 -7.25 -0.55 -6.02
C GLU A 89 -5.90 0.17 -5.89
N LYS A 90 -5.91 1.47 -5.57
CA LYS A 90 -4.68 2.22 -5.34
C LYS A 90 -3.94 1.72 -4.10
N LEU A 91 -4.66 1.38 -3.03
CA LEU A 91 -4.04 0.78 -1.85
C LEU A 91 -3.35 -0.55 -2.18
N LYS A 92 -4.00 -1.41 -2.98
CA LYS A 92 -3.44 -2.69 -3.43
C LYS A 92 -2.14 -2.49 -4.20
N ILE A 93 -2.09 -1.51 -5.10
CA ILE A 93 -0.87 -1.16 -5.85
C ILE A 93 0.23 -0.69 -4.89
N ILE A 94 -0.07 0.20 -3.96
CA ILE A 94 0.89 0.67 -2.95
C ILE A 94 1.42 -0.50 -2.12
N ALA A 95 0.54 -1.37 -1.64
CA ALA A 95 0.91 -2.54 -0.86
C ALA A 95 1.83 -3.48 -1.64
N LEU A 96 1.51 -3.77 -2.91
CA LEU A 96 2.37 -4.56 -3.80
C LEU A 96 3.75 -3.91 -3.99
N MET A 97 3.80 -2.61 -4.24
CA MET A 97 5.07 -1.88 -4.42
C MET A 97 5.94 -1.92 -3.17
N VAL A 98 5.34 -1.79 -1.97
CA VAL A 98 6.05 -1.88 -0.69
C VAL A 98 6.54 -3.30 -0.41
N LEU A 99 5.74 -4.32 -0.72
CA LEU A 99 6.14 -5.71 -0.54
C LEU A 99 7.30 -6.09 -1.48
N TRP A 100 7.25 -5.65 -2.74
CA TRP A 100 8.33 -5.87 -3.70
C TRP A 100 9.60 -5.08 -3.38
N SER A 101 9.50 -3.87 -2.81
CA SER A 101 10.69 -3.09 -2.43
C SER A 101 11.50 -3.73 -1.31
N GLN A 102 10.91 -4.67 -0.56
CA GLN A 102 11.51 -5.36 0.58
C GLN A 102 12.01 -6.77 0.23
N GLU A 103 11.97 -7.14 -1.05
CA GLU A 103 12.27 -8.51 -1.52
C GLU A 103 11.45 -9.59 -0.76
N ALA A 104 10.25 -9.23 -0.30
CA ALA A 104 9.43 -10.12 0.52
C ALA A 104 8.94 -11.32 -0.32
N GLU A 105 9.07 -12.53 0.22
CA GLU A 105 8.43 -13.71 -0.36
C GLU A 105 6.91 -13.62 -0.12
N ILE A 106 6.16 -13.31 -1.17
CA ILE A 106 4.70 -13.24 -1.11
C ILE A 106 4.12 -14.58 -1.53
N ASP A 107 3.32 -15.20 -0.67
CA ASP A 107 2.56 -16.40 -1.01
C ASP A 107 1.62 -16.15 -2.20
N ASN A 108 1.58 -17.08 -3.16
CA ASN A 108 0.73 -16.96 -4.35
C ASN A 108 -0.75 -16.71 -4.01
N LEU A 109 -1.27 -17.29 -2.93
CA LEU A 109 -2.65 -17.08 -2.50
C LEU A 109 -2.91 -15.61 -2.11
N VAL A 110 -1.95 -14.97 -1.44
CA VAL A 110 -2.08 -13.57 -1.03
C VAL A 110 -1.87 -12.64 -2.21
N LEU A 111 -0.96 -13.02 -3.12
CA LEU A 111 -0.80 -12.33 -4.39
C LEU A 111 -2.08 -12.40 -5.23
N GLU A 112 -2.74 -13.55 -5.29
CA GLU A 112 -4.05 -13.71 -5.95
C GLU A 112 -5.09 -12.78 -5.33
N GLU A 113 -5.20 -12.69 -4.00
CA GLU A 113 -6.16 -11.77 -3.34
C GLU A 113 -5.80 -10.27 -3.56
N LEU A 114 -4.51 -9.94 -3.57
CA LEU A 114 -4.02 -8.59 -3.91
C LEU A 114 -4.38 -8.23 -5.35
N LEU A 115 -4.20 -9.16 -6.28
CA LEU A 115 -4.48 -9.00 -7.71
C LEU A 115 -5.95 -9.27 -8.08
N ASP A 116 -6.77 -9.81 -7.16
CA ASP A 116 -8.17 -10.09 -7.44
C ASP A 116 -8.89 -8.75 -7.67
N ASP A 117 -9.23 -8.57 -8.94
CA ASP A 117 -9.88 -7.41 -9.46
C ASP A 117 -11.39 -7.63 -9.27
N GLU A 118 -11.92 -7.27 -8.09
CA GLU A 118 -13.38 -7.20 -7.89
C GLU A 118 -14.06 -6.22 -8.87
N GLY A 119 -13.29 -5.45 -9.66
CA GLY A 119 -13.77 -4.57 -10.73
C GLY A 119 -13.95 -5.25 -12.09
N ALA A 120 -13.15 -6.26 -12.45
CA ALA A 120 -13.20 -6.89 -13.77
C ALA A 120 -14.45 -7.77 -14.00
N ARG A 121 -15.19 -8.14 -12.95
CA ARG A 121 -16.33 -9.07 -13.03
C ARG A 121 -17.71 -8.40 -13.07
N ARG A 122 -17.81 -7.07 -13.18
CA ARG A 122 -19.10 -6.36 -13.33
C ARG A 122 -19.47 -5.94 -14.76
N LEU A 123 -18.82 -6.47 -15.79
CA LEU A 123 -19.14 -6.14 -17.19
C LEU A 123 -19.12 -7.31 -18.19
N HIS A 124 -19.34 -8.56 -17.77
CA HIS A 124 -19.53 -9.66 -18.73
C HIS A 124 -20.66 -10.63 -18.40
#